data_AF-M1D950-F1
#
_entry.id   AF-M1D950-F1
#
_cell.length_a   1.000
_cell.length_b   1.000
_cell.length_c   1.000
_cell.angle_alpha   90.00
_cell.angle_beta   90.00
_cell.angle_gamma   90.00
#
_symmetry.space_group_name_H-M   'P 1'
#
loop_
_entity.id
_entity.type
_entity.pdbx_description
1 polymer ?
#
loop_
_entity_poly.entity_id
_entity_poly.type
_entity_poly.pdbx_seq_one_letter_code
_entity_poly.pdbx_strand_id
1 'polypeptide(L)'
;MLNQPYEIVATLLDNMVEASKETQKKYERDKLVAQVDVLSKRVFGLEEQAREREKDFFFRECKHGKKHEGVQKDDTLSIIQQKLKEQDTKLNDMKDNIEMLNEMTTANSMTIQVQDAQINQLMTCQYPPFAKDSPNYTMGDFEEEE
;
A
#
# COMPACT_ATOMS: atom_id res chain seq x y z
N MET A 1 18.42 -58.32 15.82
CA MET A 1 18.07 -57.84 14.46
C MET A 1 16.59 -58.12 14.14
N LEU A 2 15.65 -57.62 14.96
CA LEU A 2 14.20 -57.87 14.79
C LEU A 2 13.38 -56.62 14.40
N ASN A 3 14.01 -55.44 14.28
CA ASN A 3 13.30 -54.18 13.99
C ASN A 3 13.07 -53.87 12.51
N GLN A 4 13.82 -54.51 11.61
CA GLN A 4 13.81 -54.17 10.18
C GLN A 4 12.45 -54.37 9.48
N PRO A 5 11.66 -55.42 9.80
CA PRO A 5 10.35 -55.60 9.18
C PRO A 5 9.32 -54.54 9.60
N TYR A 6 9.36 -54.12 10.87
CA TYR A 6 8.44 -53.11 11.39
C TYR A 6 8.68 -51.73 10.80
N GLU A 7 9.95 -51.37 10.62
CA GLU A 7 10.35 -50.10 10.03
C GLU A 7 9.89 -49.98 8.57
N ILE A 8 9.96 -51.08 7.79
CA ILE A 8 9.47 -51.15 6.41
C ILE A 8 7.94 -51.00 6.34
N VAL A 9 7.21 -51.66 7.26
CA VAL A 9 5.75 -51.55 7.31
C VAL A 9 5.32 -50.14 7.73
N ALA A 10 6.01 -49.52 8.68
CA ALA A 10 5.75 -48.15 9.10
C ALA A 10 5.95 -47.14 7.96
N THR A 11 7.08 -47.23 7.25
CA THR A 11 7.33 -46.36 6.08
C THR A 11 6.32 -46.59 4.96
N LEU A 12 5.88 -47.83 4.73
CA LEU A 12 4.83 -48.11 3.76
C LEU A 12 3.50 -47.44 4.15
N LEU A 13 3.11 -47.51 5.42
CA LEU A 13 1.90 -46.88 5.94
C LEU A 13 1.96 -45.35 5.82
N ASP A 14 3.08 -44.73 6.19
CA ASP A 14 3.28 -43.29 6.07
C ASP A 14 3.17 -42.83 4.61
N ASN A 15 3.81 -43.55 3.69
CA ASN A 15 3.72 -43.25 2.26
C ASN A 15 2.28 -43.36 1.72
N MET A 16 1.50 -44.34 2.20
CA MET A 16 0.08 -44.48 1.82
C MET A 16 -0.77 -43.32 2.35
N VAL A 17 -0.51 -42.88 3.58
CA VAL A 17 -1.20 -41.72 4.18
C VAL A 17 -0.88 -40.45 3.42
N GLU A 18 0.39 -40.21 3.10
CA GLU A 18 0.80 -39.03 2.32
C GLU A 18 0.25 -39.04 0.89
N ALA A 19 0.27 -40.19 0.21
CA ALA A 19 -0.35 -40.34 -1.10
C ALA A 19 -1.87 -40.04 -1.05
N SER A 20 -2.56 -40.54 -0.02
CA SER A 20 -3.99 -40.26 0.19
C SER A 20 -4.26 -38.76 0.38
N LYS A 21 -3.48 -38.09 1.25
CA LYS A 21 -3.58 -36.63 1.44
C LYS A 21 -3.34 -35.85 0.14
N GLU A 22 -2.35 -36.25 -0.65
CA GLU A 22 -2.05 -35.59 -1.92
C GLU A 22 -3.17 -35.78 -2.94
N THR A 23 -3.76 -36.98 -3.03
CA THR A 23 -4.92 -37.21 -3.91
C THR A 23 -6.13 -36.36 -3.53
N GLN A 24 -6.40 -36.20 -2.22
CA GLN A 24 -7.46 -35.33 -1.73
C GLN A 24 -7.21 -33.87 -2.08
N LYS A 25 -5.99 -33.36 -1.84
CA LYS A 25 -5.61 -31.98 -2.22
C LYS A 25 -5.73 -31.76 -3.72
N LYS A 26 -5.33 -32.72 -4.54
CA LYS A 26 -5.47 -32.63 -5.99
C LYS A 26 -6.93 -32.55 -6.41
N TYR A 27 -7.79 -33.39 -5.86
CA TYR A 27 -9.23 -33.34 -6.11
C TYR A 27 -9.85 -31.99 -5.73
N GLU A 28 -9.48 -31.43 -4.59
CA GLU A 28 -9.95 -30.11 -4.15
C GLU A 28 -9.48 -28.98 -5.10
N ARG A 29 -8.22 -29.03 -5.55
CA ARG A 29 -7.68 -28.09 -6.55
C ARG A 29 -8.42 -28.20 -7.87
N ASP A 30 -8.62 -29.42 -8.38
CA ASP A 30 -9.31 -29.66 -9.65
C ASP A 30 -10.76 -29.15 -9.59
N LYS A 31 -11.44 -29.37 -8.46
CA LYS A 31 -12.77 -28.83 -8.20
C LYS A 31 -12.78 -27.29 -8.20
N LEU A 32 -11.79 -26.65 -7.57
CA LEU A 32 -11.68 -25.20 -7.54
C LEU A 32 -11.41 -24.62 -8.93
N VAL A 33 -10.52 -25.26 -9.71
CA VAL A 33 -10.22 -24.87 -11.10
C VAL A 33 -11.50 -24.91 -11.96
N ALA A 34 -12.31 -25.97 -11.83
CA ALA A 34 -13.57 -26.07 -12.55
C ALA A 34 -14.56 -24.96 -12.16
N GLN A 35 -14.64 -24.59 -10.88
CA GLN A 35 -15.50 -23.49 -10.42
C GLN A 35 -15.04 -22.13 -10.97
N VAL A 36 -13.73 -21.88 -10.98
CA VAL A 36 -13.15 -20.65 -11.52
C VAL A 36 -13.39 -20.54 -13.03
N ASP A 37 -13.28 -21.63 -13.79
CA ASP A 37 -13.57 -21.66 -15.23
C ASP A 37 -15.04 -21.29 -15.52
N VAL A 38 -15.99 -21.84 -14.76
CA VAL A 38 -17.41 -21.51 -14.89
C VAL A 38 -17.67 -20.03 -14.57
N LEU A 39 -17.07 -19.50 -13.49
CA LEU A 39 -17.21 -18.10 -13.13
C LEU A 39 -16.60 -17.17 -14.19
N SER A 40 -15.41 -17.51 -14.71
CA SER A 40 -14.74 -16.74 -15.75
C SER A 40 -15.60 -16.61 -17.01
N LYS A 41 -16.19 -17.73 -17.47
CA LYS A 41 -17.13 -17.72 -18.61
C LYS A 41 -18.35 -16.84 -18.36
N ARG A 42 -18.90 -16.86 -17.14
CA ARG A 42 -20.05 -16.03 -16.78
C ARG A 42 -19.70 -14.54 -16.75
N VAL A 43 -18.55 -14.18 -16.20
CA VAL A 43 -18.06 -12.79 -16.17
C VAL A 43 -17.86 -12.28 -17.59
N PHE A 44 -17.19 -13.06 -18.44
CA PHE A 44 -16.99 -12.71 -19.85
C PHE A 44 -18.32 -12.51 -20.60
N GLY A 45 -19.30 -13.39 -20.39
CA GLY A 45 -20.63 -13.23 -20.99
C GLY A 45 -21.39 -11.98 -20.52
N LEU A 46 -21.24 -11.60 -19.25
CA LEU A 46 -21.82 -10.37 -18.71
C LEU A 46 -21.15 -9.11 -19.27
N GLU A 47 -19.83 -9.14 -19.44
CA GLU A 47 -19.06 -8.05 -20.04
C GLU A 47 -19.46 -7.80 -21.50
N GLU A 48 -19.59 -8.88 -22.29
CA GLU A 48 -20.10 -8.81 -23.66
C GLU A 48 -21.52 -8.21 -23.71
N GLN A 49 -22.42 -8.66 -22.83
CA GLN A 49 -23.78 -8.13 -22.75
C GLN A 49 -23.79 -6.64 -22.34
N ALA A 50 -22.94 -6.23 -21.41
CA ALA A 50 -22.83 -4.84 -20.99
C ALA A 50 -22.39 -3.95 -22.16
N ARG A 51 -21.39 -4.41 -22.93
CA ARG A 51 -20.88 -3.71 -24.11
C ARG A 51 -21.91 -3.60 -25.24
N GLU A 52 -22.76 -4.61 -25.41
CA GLU A 52 -23.88 -4.56 -26.36
C GLU A 52 -24.93 -3.53 -25.94
N ARG A 53 -25.34 -3.54 -24.66
CA ARG A 53 -26.30 -2.56 -24.11
C ARG A 53 -25.78 -1.13 -24.15
N GLU A 54 -24.49 -0.92 -23.94
CA GLU A 54 -23.84 0.38 -24.05
C GLU A 54 -23.96 0.93 -25.48
N LYS A 55 -23.64 0.12 -26.50
CA LYS A 55 -23.82 0.49 -27.90
C LYS A 55 -25.28 0.83 -28.21
N ASP A 56 -26.22 0.02 -27.73
CA ASP A 56 -27.65 0.27 -27.90
C ASP A 56 -28.12 1.57 -27.23
N PHE A 57 -27.54 1.92 -26.07
CA PHE A 57 -27.81 3.19 -25.39
C PHE A 57 -27.36 4.38 -26.25
N PHE A 58 -26.11 4.36 -26.75
CA PHE A 58 -25.60 5.39 -27.66
C PHE A 58 -26.45 5.55 -28.93
N PHE A 59 -26.90 4.44 -29.53
CA PHE A 59 -27.76 4.49 -30.71
C PHE A 59 -29.18 5.00 -30.41
N ARG A 60 -29.72 4.67 -29.23
CA ARG A 60 -31.05 5.13 -28.80
C ARG A 60 -31.05 6.63 -28.52
N GLU A 61 -30.01 7.14 -27.87
CA GLU A 61 -29.86 8.56 -27.56
C GLU A 61 -29.70 9.40 -28.84
N CYS A 62 -28.92 8.92 -29.82
CA CYS A 62 -28.81 9.55 -31.14
C CYS A 62 -30.16 9.63 -31.91
N LYS A 63 -31.05 8.65 -31.73
CA LYS A 63 -32.36 8.63 -32.43
C LYS A 63 -33.44 9.46 -31.72
N HIS A 64 -33.30 9.74 -30.42
CA HIS A 64 -34.28 10.51 -29.65
C HIS A 64 -33.91 12.00 -29.48
N GLY A 65 -32.68 12.42 -29.78
CA GLY A 65 -32.24 13.82 -29.68
C GLY A 65 -32.84 14.82 -30.69
N LYS A 66 -33.76 14.41 -31.59
CA LYS A 66 -34.33 15.33 -32.61
C LYS A 66 -35.70 15.92 -32.31
N LYS A 67 -36.27 15.75 -31.10
CA LYS A 67 -37.53 16.41 -30.76
C LYS A 67 -37.49 17.00 -29.34
N HIS A 68 -37.34 18.33 -29.31
CA HIS A 68 -37.71 19.22 -28.20
C HIS A 68 -36.95 19.10 -26.88
N GLU A 69 -35.71 19.61 -26.80
CA GLU A 69 -35.17 20.40 -25.65
C GLU A 69 -33.73 20.95 -25.89
N GLY A 70 -33.36 21.23 -27.15
CA GLY A 70 -31.95 21.36 -27.57
C GLY A 70 -31.22 22.67 -27.25
N VAL A 71 -31.68 23.48 -26.27
CA VAL A 71 -30.98 24.74 -25.93
C VAL A 71 -30.64 24.83 -24.44
N GLN A 72 -31.44 24.25 -23.53
CA GLN A 72 -31.25 24.51 -22.11
C GLN A 72 -30.38 23.48 -21.37
N LYS A 73 -30.40 22.20 -21.79
CA LYS A 73 -29.62 21.12 -21.14
C LYS A 73 -28.15 21.14 -21.55
N ASP A 74 -27.86 21.44 -22.80
CA ASP A 74 -26.50 21.48 -23.35
C ASP A 74 -25.67 22.62 -22.73
N ASP A 75 -26.30 23.77 -22.50
CA ASP A 75 -25.71 24.91 -21.79
C ASP A 75 -25.37 24.57 -20.33
N THR A 76 -26.26 23.88 -19.61
CA THR A 76 -25.99 23.48 -18.21
C THR A 76 -24.88 22.43 -18.09
N LEU A 77 -24.82 21.47 -19.00
CA LEU A 77 -23.75 20.47 -19.03
C LEU A 77 -22.40 21.11 -19.36
N SER A 78 -22.38 22.05 -20.31
CA SER A 78 -21.19 22.84 -20.67
C SER A 78 -20.66 23.64 -19.47
N ILE A 79 -21.53 24.28 -18.70
CA ILE A 79 -21.16 25.01 -17.48
C ILE A 79 -20.59 24.06 -16.42
N ILE A 80 -21.18 22.87 -16.23
CA ILE A 80 -20.68 21.87 -15.29
C ILE A 80 -19.28 21.39 -15.71
N GLN A 81 -19.08 21.10 -16.99
CA GLN A 81 -17.80 20.66 -17.52
C GLN A 81 -16.71 21.73 -17.37
N GLN A 82 -17.03 23.00 -17.64
CA GLN A 82 -16.11 24.11 -17.42
C GLN A 82 -15.71 24.22 -15.94
N LYS A 83 -16.68 24.17 -15.03
CA LYS A 83 -16.39 24.21 -13.58
C LYS A 83 -15.56 23.04 -13.10
N LEU A 84 -15.79 21.83 -13.61
CA LEU A 84 -14.96 20.66 -13.31
C LEU A 84 -13.53 20.86 -13.76
N LYS A 85 -13.33 21.39 -14.98
CA LYS A 85 -12.00 21.69 -15.51
C LYS A 85 -11.27 22.75 -14.67
N GLU A 86 -11.97 23.81 -14.25
CA GLU A 86 -11.41 24.83 -13.36
C GLU A 86 -11.02 24.27 -12.00
N GLN A 87 -11.82 23.34 -11.45
CA GLN A 87 -11.49 22.66 -10.19
C GLN A 87 -10.29 21.71 -10.34
N ASP A 88 -10.20 21.00 -11.46
CA ASP A 88 -9.06 20.11 -11.75
C ASP A 88 -7.75 20.89 -11.87
N THR A 89 -7.77 22.04 -12.55
CA THR A 89 -6.61 22.95 -12.59
C THR A 89 -6.19 23.38 -11.19
N LYS A 90 -7.14 23.84 -10.36
CA LYS A 90 -6.84 24.26 -8.98
C LYS A 90 -6.31 23.12 -8.13
N LEU A 91 -6.82 21.89 -8.33
CA LEU A 91 -6.34 20.72 -7.61
C LEU A 91 -4.89 20.38 -7.99
N ASN A 92 -4.54 20.49 -9.27
CA ASN A 92 -3.17 20.33 -9.71
C ASN A 92 -2.25 21.42 -9.13
N ASP A 93 -2.68 22.69 -9.14
CA ASP A 93 -1.91 23.77 -8.50
C ASP A 93 -1.69 23.51 -7.00
N MET A 94 -2.70 22.99 -6.28
CA MET A 94 -2.56 22.62 -4.87
C MET A 94 -1.59 21.46 -4.66
N LYS A 95 -1.62 20.47 -5.55
CA LYS A 95 -0.70 19.33 -5.52
C LYS A 95 0.75 19.80 -5.67
N ASP A 96 1.02 20.65 -6.65
CA ASP A 96 2.36 21.19 -6.91
C ASP A 96 2.87 22.02 -5.72
N ASN A 97 1.98 22.82 -5.10
CA ASN A 97 2.31 23.57 -3.88
C ASN A 97 2.66 22.65 -2.70
N ILE A 98 1.93 21.54 -2.53
CA ILE A 98 2.21 20.55 -1.47
C ILE A 98 3.55 19.87 -1.73
N GLU A 99 3.86 19.52 -2.98
CA GLU A 99 5.13 18.90 -3.36
C GLU A 99 6.30 19.84 -3.03
N MET A 100 6.24 21.09 -3.48
CA MET A 100 7.25 22.11 -3.17
C MET A 100 7.42 22.34 -1.66
N LEU A 101 6.32 22.38 -0.90
CA LEU A 101 6.38 22.55 0.55
C LEU A 101 7.04 21.35 1.24
N ASN A 102 6.80 20.14 0.75
CA ASN A 102 7.39 18.92 1.29
C ASN A 102 8.91 18.87 1.03
N GLU A 103 9.33 19.26 -0.18
CA GLU A 103 10.75 19.41 -0.52
C GLU A 103 11.45 20.43 0.39
N MET A 104 10.85 21.61 0.55
CA MET A 104 11.37 22.66 1.43
C MET A 104 11.45 22.20 2.89
N THR A 105 10.41 21.51 3.38
CA THR A 105 10.38 20.97 4.75
C THR A 105 11.49 19.93 4.95
N THR A 106 11.72 19.07 3.96
CA THR A 106 12.79 18.07 3.99
C THR A 106 14.17 18.73 4.01
N ALA A 107 14.41 19.71 3.15
CA ALA A 107 15.67 20.47 3.12
C ALA A 107 15.94 21.21 4.43
N ASN A 108 14.91 21.82 5.02
CA ASN A 108 15.01 22.47 6.32
C ASN A 108 15.31 21.47 7.45
N SER A 109 14.66 20.30 7.45
CA SER A 109 14.93 19.24 8.42
C SER A 109 16.38 18.77 8.37
N MET A 110 16.92 18.55 7.16
CA MET A 110 18.33 18.18 6.98
C MET A 110 19.27 19.28 7.49
N THR A 111 18.94 20.54 7.23
CA THR A 111 19.74 21.68 7.69
C THR A 111 19.77 21.76 9.22
N ILE A 112 18.62 21.55 9.88
CA ILE A 112 18.54 21.50 11.36
C ILE A 112 19.40 20.36 11.90
N GLN A 113 19.35 19.16 11.30
CA GLN A 113 20.18 18.04 11.74
C GLN A 113 21.68 18.33 11.62
N VAL A 114 22.11 18.97 10.52
CA VAL A 114 23.50 19.38 10.33
C VAL A 114 23.92 20.41 11.39
N GLN A 115 23.08 21.40 11.65
CA GLN A 115 23.36 22.42 12.67
C GLN A 115 23.45 21.82 14.07
N ASP A 116 22.54 20.91 14.42
CA ASP A 116 22.56 20.21 15.72
C ASP A 116 23.85 19.39 15.90
N ALA A 117 24.27 18.66 14.87
CA ALA A 117 25.54 17.93 14.89
C ALA A 117 26.75 18.86 15.08
N GLN A 118 26.78 20.03 14.41
CA GLN A 118 27.85 21.02 14.57
C GLN A 118 27.88 21.62 15.97
N ILE A 119 26.72 21.94 16.54
CA ILE A 119 26.60 22.44 17.92
C ILE A 119 27.09 21.38 18.91
N ASN A 120 26.66 20.12 18.76
CA ASN A 120 27.10 19.03 19.63
C ASN A 120 28.61 18.80 19.59
N GLN A 121 29.24 18.93 18.41
CA GLN A 121 30.70 18.88 18.27
C GLN A 121 31.38 20.04 18.99
N LEU A 122 30.91 21.28 18.79
CA LEU A 122 31.45 22.47 19.47
C LEU A 122 31.36 22.34 21.01
N MET A 123 30.22 21.88 21.52
CA MET A 123 30.01 21.65 22.94
C MET A 123 30.96 20.59 23.50
N THR A 124 31.15 19.47 22.79
CA THR A 124 32.06 18.40 23.21
C THR A 124 33.52 18.86 23.19
N CYS A 125 33.92 19.69 22.22
CA CYS A 125 35.26 20.26 22.16
C CYS A 125 35.53 21.28 23.27
N GLN A 126 34.54 22.10 23.64
CA GLN A 126 34.70 23.14 24.67
C GLN A 126 34.51 22.61 26.10
N TYR A 127 33.69 21.57 26.27
CA TYR A 127 33.41 20.93 27.54
C TYR A 127 33.60 19.41 27.40
N PRO A 128 34.86 18.93 27.36
CA PRO A 128 35.11 17.50 27.34
C PRO A 128 34.49 16.85 28.59
N PRO A 129 33.91 15.65 28.48
CA PRO A 129 33.35 14.95 29.62
C PRO A 129 34.40 14.84 30.71
N PHE A 130 34.02 15.16 31.95
CA PHE A 130 34.90 15.06 33.10
C PHE A 130 35.48 13.64 33.16
N ALA A 131 36.76 13.50 32.84
CA ALA A 131 37.47 12.26 33.07
C ALA A 131 37.45 11.99 34.58
N LYS A 132 37.27 10.73 34.97
CA LYS A 132 37.28 10.29 36.38
C LYS A 132 38.60 10.62 37.10
N ASP A 133 39.62 10.97 36.33
CA ASP A 133 40.97 11.35 36.77
C ASP A 133 41.19 12.88 36.75
N SER A 134 40.12 13.68 36.59
CA SER A 134 40.21 15.13 36.62
C SER A 134 40.48 15.62 38.05
N PRO A 135 41.45 16.54 38.26
CA PRO A 135 41.89 16.99 39.59
C PRO A 135 40.81 17.74 40.40
N ASN A 136 39.64 18.01 39.80
CA ASN A 136 38.50 18.66 40.45
C ASN A 136 37.46 17.66 41.04
N TYR A 137 37.68 16.34 40.95
CA TYR A 137 36.83 15.36 41.63
C TYR A 137 37.28 15.15 43.09
N THR A 138 37.18 16.20 43.90
CA THR A 138 37.18 16.02 45.35
C THR A 138 35.76 15.60 45.73
N MET A 139 35.51 14.28 45.74
CA MET A 139 34.38 13.72 46.46
C MET A 139 34.60 14.11 47.93
N GLY A 140 33.94 15.18 48.38
CA GLY A 140 33.97 15.55 49.79
C GLY A 140 33.35 14.40 50.58
N ASP A 141 34.20 13.64 51.26
CA ASP A 141 33.80 12.75 52.34
C ASP A 141 33.07 13.60 53.37
N PHE A 142 31.75 13.56 53.34
CA PHE A 142 30.95 13.86 54.52
C PHE A 142 30.77 12.53 55.25
N GLU A 143 31.73 12.23 56.13
CA GLU A 143 31.50 11.33 57.26
C GLU A 143 30.38 11.97 58.11
N GLU A 144 29.20 11.34 58.09
CA GLU A 144 28.06 11.69 58.92
C GLU A 144 28.32 11.06 60.31
N GLU A 145 28.91 11.84 61.23
CA GLU A 145 29.06 11.43 62.63
C GLU A 145 27.69 11.31 63.32
N GLU A 146 27.60 10.26 64.14
CA GLU A 146 26.47 9.62 64.82
C GLU A 146 25.60 10.52 65.74
#